data_AF-A0A7X6Y8T9-F1
#
_entry.id   AF-A0A7X6Y8T9-F1
#
_cell.length_a   1.000
_cell.length_b   1.000
_cell.length_c   1.000
_cell.angle_alpha   90.00
_cell.angle_beta   90.00
_cell.angle_gamma   90.00
#
_symmetry.space_group_name_H-M   'P 1'
#
loop_
_entity.id
_entity.type
_entity.pdbx_description
1 polymer ?
#
loop_
_entity_poly.entity_id
_entity_poly.type
_entity_poly.pdbx_seq_one_letter_code
_entity_poly.pdbx_strand_id
1 'polypeptide(L)'
;MTVFLATGTRYEYAVNVSANKRIIDEKDQAGGVRLTTEDNSSDQYVLIRGNQAQEEPVVIQENSPQIQGVLIVAEGARKPAVRAKLQQAVQVALGLEAHRIQVLPRKER
;
A
#
# COMPACT_ATOMS: atom_id res chain seq x y z
N MET A 1 11.03 19.75 -11.87
CA MET A 1 10.19 19.15 -10.81
C MET A 1 10.71 17.76 -10.58
N THR A 2 10.90 17.37 -9.32
CA THR A 2 11.48 16.08 -8.95
C THR A 2 10.53 15.38 -7.98
N VAL A 3 10.24 14.10 -8.20
CA VAL A 3 9.32 13.29 -7.40
C VAL A 3 10.12 12.23 -6.66
N PHE A 4 9.91 12.12 -5.35
CA PHE A 4 10.55 11.11 -4.50
C PHE A 4 9.53 10.01 -4.18
N LEU A 5 9.91 8.75 -4.36
CA LEU A 5 9.08 7.57 -4.09
C LEU A 5 9.50 6.95 -2.76
N ALA A 6 8.52 6.59 -1.92
CA ALA A 6 8.79 6.07 -0.57
C ALA A 6 9.22 4.60 -0.57
N THR A 7 8.77 3.83 -1.57
CA THR A 7 9.08 2.41 -1.73
C THR A 7 9.24 2.05 -3.20
N GLY A 8 9.85 0.91 -3.49
CA GLY A 8 9.75 0.28 -4.80
C GLY A 8 8.36 -0.35 -5.02
N THR A 9 8.09 -0.75 -6.25
CA THR A 9 6.89 -1.53 -6.62
C THR A 9 6.83 -2.80 -5.78
N ARG A 10 5.65 -3.10 -5.21
CA ARG A 10 5.40 -4.34 -4.46
C ARG A 10 4.46 -5.22 -5.28
N TYR A 11 4.84 -6.49 -5.41
CA TYR A 11 4.02 -7.52 -6.06
C TYR A 11 3.30 -8.34 -4.99
N GLU A 12 1.99 -8.48 -5.13
CA GLU A 12 1.17 -9.32 -4.27
C GLU A 12 0.80 -10.61 -5.02
N TYR A 13 1.03 -11.76 -4.39
CA TYR A 13 0.95 -13.07 -5.03
C TYR A 13 -0.27 -13.89 -4.57
N ALA A 14 -0.74 -14.73 -5.50
CA ALA A 14 -1.52 -15.95 -5.34
C ALA A 14 -1.37 -16.66 -3.98
N VAL A 15 -2.26 -16.49 -2.99
CA VAL A 15 -2.32 -17.40 -1.83
C VAL A 15 -3.67 -18.09 -1.75
N ASN A 16 -3.64 -19.41 -1.60
CA ASN A 16 -4.82 -20.22 -1.30
C ASN A 16 -4.88 -20.36 0.23
N VAL A 17 -5.89 -19.71 0.83
CA VAL A 17 -6.11 -19.72 2.27
C VAL A 17 -7.17 -20.75 2.58
N SER A 18 -6.80 -21.80 3.30
CA SER A 18 -7.75 -22.75 3.88
C SER A 18 -7.94 -22.40 5.35
N ALA A 19 -9.03 -21.72 5.66
CA ALA A 19 -9.42 -21.37 7.02
C ALA A 19 -10.50 -22.35 7.51
N ASN A 20 -10.19 -23.12 8.55
CA ASN A 20 -11.17 -23.99 9.21
C ASN A 20 -11.40 -23.48 10.63
N LYS A 21 -12.61 -22.97 10.89
CA LYS A 21 -13.02 -22.43 12.18
C LYS A 21 -13.99 -23.38 12.85
N ARG A 22 -13.55 -24.04 13.92
CA ARG A 22 -14.38 -24.95 14.71
C ARG A 22 -14.73 -24.32 16.05
N ILE A 23 -16.03 -24.13 16.28
CA ILE A 23 -16.58 -23.63 17.55
C ILE A 23 -17.33 -24.80 18.20
N ILE A 24 -16.87 -25.24 19.37
CA ILE A 24 -17.54 -26.26 20.19
C ILE A 24 -18.09 -25.58 21.42
N ASP A 25 -19.42 -25.61 21.56
CA ASP A 25 -20.17 -25.13 22.72
C ASP A 25 -20.73 -26.35 23.46
N GLU A 26 -20.07 -26.73 24.57
CA GLU A 26 -20.51 -27.81 25.44
C GLU A 26 -21.11 -27.23 26.72
N LYS A 27 -22.38 -27.57 26.96
CA LYS A 27 -23.12 -27.22 28.17
C LYS A 27 -23.36 -28.47 29.02
N ASP A 28 -22.69 -28.56 30.16
CA ASP A 28 -22.89 -29.66 31.11
C ASP A 28 -24.12 -29.41 32.01
N GLN A 29 -24.80 -30.47 32.44
CA GLN A 29 -26.00 -30.39 33.29
C GLN A 29 -25.71 -29.83 34.69
N ALA A 30 -24.43 -29.77 35.10
CA ALA A 30 -23.98 -29.15 36.33
C ALA A 30 -23.65 -27.65 36.23
N GLY A 31 -23.91 -27.01 35.07
CA GLY A 31 -23.74 -25.55 34.89
C GLY A 31 -22.36 -25.09 34.43
N GLY A 32 -21.47 -26.01 34.06
CA GLY A 32 -20.21 -25.69 33.39
C GLY A 32 -20.44 -25.38 31.91
N VAL A 33 -19.93 -24.23 31.44
CA VAL A 33 -19.90 -23.86 30.02
C VAL A 33 -18.46 -23.98 29.53
N ARG A 34 -18.22 -24.82 28.51
CA ARG A 34 -16.92 -24.94 27.86
C ARG A 34 -17.02 -24.45 26.41
N LEU A 35 -16.36 -23.31 26.15
CA LEU A 35 -16.18 -22.75 24.81
C LEU A 35 -14.77 -23.09 24.32
N THR A 36 -14.67 -23.93 23.30
CA THR A 36 -13.38 -24.21 22.62
C THR A 36 -13.43 -23.61 21.22
N THR A 37 -12.53 -22.66 20.96
CA THR A 37 -12.32 -22.07 19.62
C THR A 37 -11.02 -22.62 19.06
N GLU A 38 -11.11 -23.35 17.95
CA GLU A 38 -9.95 -23.86 17.21
C GLU A 38 -9.88 -23.16 15.85
N ASP A 39 -8.83 -22.36 15.66
CA ASP A 39 -8.54 -21.62 14.43
C ASP A 39 -7.30 -22.25 13.77
N ASN A 40 -7.51 -23.01 12.69
CA ASN A 40 -6.43 -23.53 11.85
C ASN A 40 -6.42 -22.77 10.51
N SER A 41 -5.37 -22.00 10.24
CA SER A 41 -5.12 -21.32 8.97
C SER A 41 -3.88 -21.91 8.32
N SER A 42 -3.99 -22.36 7.07
CA SER A 42 -2.87 -22.80 6.24
C SER A 42 -2.84 -22.00 4.94
N ASP A 43 -1.73 -21.29 4.73
CA ASP A 43 -1.53 -20.42 3.57
C ASP A 43 -0.59 -21.12 2.57
N GLN A 44 -1.09 -21.44 1.37
CA GLN A 44 -0.30 -22.08 0.31
C GLN A 44 -0.24 -21.19 -0.93
N TYR A 45 0.97 -20.83 -1.39
CA TYR A 45 1.16 -20.04 -2.61
C TYR A 45 0.65 -20.80 -3.85
N VAL A 46 -0.06 -20.10 -4.74
CA VAL A 46 -0.57 -20.64 -6.01
C VAL A 46 0.49 -20.47 -7.09
N LEU A 47 1.05 -21.59 -7.55
CA LEU A 47 2.07 -21.66 -8.60
C LEU A 47 1.41 -22.16 -9.89
N ILE A 48 1.64 -21.49 -11.03
CA ILE A 48 1.23 -22.00 -12.34
C ILE A 48 2.40 -22.76 -12.94
N ARG A 49 2.19 -24.02 -13.34
CA ARG A 49 3.18 -24.76 -14.15
C ARG A 49 3.02 -24.38 -15.61
N GLY A 50 3.93 -23.53 -16.11
CA GLY A 50 4.09 -23.31 -17.55
C GLY A 50 4.71 -24.53 -18.24
N ASN A 51 4.47 -24.68 -19.55
CA ASN A 51 4.95 -25.80 -20.40
C ASN A 51 6.47 -25.95 -20.49
N GLN A 52 7.25 -25.12 -19.79
CA GLN A 52 8.71 -25.14 -19.76
C GLN A 52 9.21 -24.89 -18.35
N ALA A 53 9.16 -25.89 -17.45
CA ALA A 53 9.94 -26.04 -16.21
C ALA A 53 10.21 -24.81 -15.28
N GLN A 54 9.51 -23.69 -15.46
CA GLN A 54 9.59 -22.49 -14.64
C GLN A 54 8.24 -22.34 -13.93
N GLU A 55 8.27 -22.56 -12.62
CA GLU A 55 7.15 -22.27 -11.73
C GLU A 55 7.19 -20.78 -11.42
N GLU A 56 6.28 -20.00 -12.01
CA GLU A 56 6.13 -18.58 -11.72
C GLU A 56 4.88 -18.36 -10.85
N PRO A 57 5.01 -17.61 -9.73
CA PRO A 57 3.88 -17.30 -8.87
C PRO A 57 2.91 -16.33 -9.57
N VAL A 58 1.62 -16.52 -9.35
CA VAL A 58 0.60 -15.63 -9.93
C VAL A 58 0.61 -14.29 -9.23
N VAL A 59 0.87 -13.20 -9.95
CA VAL A 59 0.70 -11.84 -9.41
C VAL A 59 -0.80 -11.50 -9.44
N ILE A 60 -1.40 -11.27 -8.27
CA ILE A 60 -2.81 -10.84 -8.13
C ILE A 60 -2.90 -9.33 -8.34
N GLN A 61 -1.96 -8.58 -7.76
CA GLN A 61 -2.02 -7.14 -7.73
C GLN A 61 -0.62 -6.53 -7.77
N GLU A 62 -0.46 -5.52 -8.63
CA GLU A 62 0.74 -4.68 -8.68
C GLU A 62 0.46 -3.38 -7.94
N ASN A 63 1.10 -3.20 -6.79
CA ASN A 63 0.94 -2.00 -5.98
C ASN A 63 1.96 -0.95 -6.42
N SER A 64 1.44 0.11 -7.04
CA SER A 64 2.23 1.29 -7.40
C SER A 64 2.86 1.91 -6.15
N PRO A 65 4.14 2.34 -6.24
CA PRO A 65 4.86 2.88 -5.10
C PRO A 65 4.22 4.17 -4.59
N GLN A 66 4.13 4.31 -3.27
CA GLN A 66 3.59 5.52 -2.66
C GLN A 66 4.55 6.69 -2.85
N ILE A 67 4.04 7.85 -3.28
CA ILE A 67 4.85 9.06 -3.43
C ILE A 67 5.20 9.61 -2.04
N GLN A 68 6.49 9.80 -1.77
CA GLN A 68 7.00 10.32 -0.49
C GLN A 68 6.88 11.85 -0.44
N GLY A 69 7.19 12.53 -1.54
CA GLY A 69 7.14 13.97 -1.62
C GLY A 69 7.59 14.53 -2.96
N VAL A 70 7.38 15.82 -3.16
CA VAL A 70 7.68 16.51 -4.43
C VAL A 70 8.45 17.79 -4.16
N LEU A 71 9.53 17.99 -4.92
CA LEU A 71 10.30 19.22 -4.95
C LEU A 71 10.06 19.97 -6.26
N ILE A 72 9.62 21.21 -6.15
CA ILE A 72 9.30 22.09 -7.26
C ILE A 72 10.26 23.28 -7.20
N VAL A 73 10.97 23.53 -8.29
CA VAL A 73 11.75 24.76 -8.47
C VAL A 73 11.09 25.56 -9.57
N ALA A 74 10.62 26.76 -9.25
CA ALA A 74 9.87 27.60 -10.18
C ALA A 74 10.34 29.06 -10.15
N GLU A 75 10.29 29.70 -11.31
CA GLU A 75 10.47 31.15 -11.42
C GLU A 75 9.26 31.86 -10.79
N GLY A 76 9.48 32.98 -10.11
CA GLY A 76 8.40 33.69 -9.41
C GLY A 76 7.89 33.00 -8.14
N ALA A 77 8.41 31.83 -7.75
CA ALA A 77 8.11 31.20 -6.46
C ALA A 77 8.67 31.95 -5.24
N ARG A 78 9.19 33.17 -5.41
CA ARG A 78 9.36 34.12 -4.31
C ARG A 78 8.02 34.73 -3.86
N LYS A 79 7.04 34.81 -4.77
CA LYS A 79 5.70 35.32 -4.48
C LYS A 79 4.89 34.25 -3.75
N PRO A 80 4.34 34.54 -2.54
CA PRO A 80 3.54 33.57 -1.79
C PRO A 80 2.34 33.02 -2.57
N ALA A 81 1.67 33.86 -3.37
CA ALA A 81 0.55 33.45 -4.21
C ALA A 81 0.92 32.37 -5.23
N VAL A 82 2.12 32.46 -5.84
CA VAL A 82 2.61 31.47 -6.80
C VAL A 82 2.96 30.16 -6.08
N ARG A 83 3.62 30.24 -4.92
CA ARG A 83 3.92 29.05 -4.11
C ARG A 83 2.65 28.30 -3.69
N ALA A 84 1.65 29.01 -3.17
CA ALA A 84 0.39 28.43 -2.75
C ALA A 84 -0.33 27.75 -3.92
N LYS A 85 -0.39 28.42 -5.09
CA LYS A 85 -1.02 27.87 -6.28
C LYS A 85 -0.33 26.59 -6.79
N LEU A 86 1.01 26.59 -6.81
CA LEU A 86 1.78 25.40 -7.19
C LEU A 86 1.61 24.26 -6.19
N GLN A 87 1.62 24.56 -4.90
CA GLN A 87 1.42 23.57 -3.85
C GLN A 87 0.03 22.95 -3.96
N GLN A 88 -1.02 23.75 -4.11
CA GLN A 88 -2.39 23.27 -4.27
C GLN A 88 -2.60 22.46 -5.55
N ALA A 89 -2.00 22.87 -6.67
CA ALA A 89 -2.06 22.11 -7.92
C ALA A 89 -1.48 20.70 -7.76
N VAL A 90 -0.34 20.58 -7.05
CA VAL A 90 0.30 19.29 -6.81
C VAL A 90 -0.46 18.45 -5.78
N GLN A 91 -1.07 19.07 -4.77
CA GLN A 91 -1.96 18.36 -3.84
C GLN A 91 -3.10 17.66 -4.59
N VAL A 92 -3.78 18.38 -5.50
CA VAL A 92 -4.91 17.84 -6.26
C VAL A 92 -4.45 16.79 -7.29
N ALA A 93 -3.36 17.06 -8.01
CA ALA A 93 -2.89 16.18 -9.07
C ALA A 93 -2.34 14.84 -8.57
N LEU A 94 -1.67 14.84 -7.41
CA LEU A 94 -0.98 13.65 -6.88
C LEU A 94 -1.58 13.12 -5.57
N GLY A 95 -2.65 13.73 -5.06
CA GLY A 95 -3.27 13.34 -3.78
C GLY A 95 -2.35 13.49 -2.58
N LEU A 96 -1.40 14.42 -2.64
CA LEU A 96 -0.37 14.61 -1.62
C LEU A 96 -0.77 15.66 -0.58
N GLU A 97 -0.35 15.46 0.66
CA GLU A 97 -0.53 16.45 1.71
C GLU A 97 0.42 17.66 1.56
N ALA A 98 -0.01 18.81 2.07
CA ALA A 98 0.74 20.08 1.99
C ALA A 98 2.18 19.96 2.50
N HIS A 99 2.39 19.22 3.59
CA HIS A 99 3.68 19.07 4.25
C HIS A 99 4.68 18.23 3.45
N ARG A 100 4.23 17.51 2.40
CA ARG A 100 5.08 16.67 1.54
C ARG A 100 5.52 17.37 0.25
N ILE A 101 5.13 18.63 0.06
CA ILE A 101 5.37 19.39 -1.15
C ILE A 101 6.23 20.60 -0.82
N GLN A 102 7.42 20.66 -1.41
CA GLN A 102 8.34 21.78 -1.23
C GLN A 102 8.45 22.59 -2.52
N VAL A 103 8.21 23.90 -2.44
CA VAL A 103 8.36 24.83 -3.56
C VAL A 103 9.49 25.81 -3.26
N LEU A 104 10.50 25.85 -4.13
CA LEU A 104 11.66 26.73 -4.03
C LEU A 104 11.72 27.69 -5.23
N PRO A 105 12.16 28.94 -5.02
CA PRO A 105 12.43 29.86 -6.11
C PRO A 105 13.66 29.41 -6.90
N ARG A 106 13.59 29.54 -8.22
CA ARG A 106 14.77 29.43 -9.08
C ARG A 106 15.73 30.58 -8.77
N LYS A 107 17.05 30.31 -8.71
CA LYS A 107 18.06 31.38 -8.69
C LYS A 107 17.97 32.13 -10.02
N GLU A 108 17.66 33.42 -9.97
CA GLU A 108 17.87 34.34 -11.08
C GLU A 108 19.39 34.55 -11.20
N ARG A 109 19.92 34.36 -12.41
CA ARG A 109 21.32 34.58 -12.73
C ARG A 109 21.59 36.05 -12.98
#